data_AF-A0A1Y3NJN4-F1
#
_entry.id   AF-A0A1Y3NJN4-F1
#
_cell.length_a   1.000
_cell.length_b   1.000
_cell.length_c   1.000
_cell.angle_alpha   90.00
_cell.angle_beta   90.00
_cell.angle_gamma   90.00
#
_symmetry.space_group_name_H-M   'P 1'
#
loop_
_entity.id
_entity.type
_entity.pdbx_description
1 polymer ?
#
loop_
_entity_poly.entity_id
_entity_poly.type
_entity_poly.pdbx_seq_one_letter_code
_entity_poly.pdbx_strand_id
1 'polypeptide(L)'
;SSRTLSLPVGRGIFNYGTAYPVSNKKYPIPGIDITVRIFPLNTILDINQLIESNPNLPPVPPDLMEWPDFHDGVAAGLQISTDYNDVDSSWILYNRPEELNNQHAGLLLALGLNGHLKKMVTWNSFIYLTEKHVMTSIGLLLGLAVANIGTMDVVITRLLSIHIPALLPPQSAEPNMPINTRIACIMGIGWLFIGSCHRRMAEVMLGEIEKVFESQNELNNNAVSESYSLTAGFSLGLITLGQG
;
A
#
# COMPACT_ATOMS: atom_id res chain seq x y z
N SER A 1 -14.12 18.94 -1.03
CA SER A 1 -12.99 18.12 -0.55
C SER A 1 -12.81 16.84 -1.38
N SER A 2 -13.83 16.01 -1.60
CA SER A 2 -13.68 14.69 -2.24
C SER A 2 -12.98 14.68 -3.60
N ARG A 3 -13.19 15.70 -4.44
CA ARG A 3 -12.45 15.85 -5.71
C ARG A 3 -10.95 16.04 -5.50
N THR A 4 -10.56 16.89 -4.54
CA THR A 4 -9.14 17.18 -4.27
C THR A 4 -8.43 15.94 -3.75
N LEU A 5 -9.10 15.15 -2.92
CA LEU A 5 -8.56 13.91 -2.34
C LEU A 5 -8.30 12.81 -3.39
N SER A 6 -8.96 12.84 -4.54
CA SER A 6 -8.77 11.85 -5.62
C SER A 6 -7.75 12.28 -6.70
N LEU A 7 -7.33 13.56 -6.71
CA LEU A 7 -6.35 14.07 -7.68
C LEU A 7 -4.99 13.36 -7.66
N PRO A 8 -4.44 12.92 -6.51
CA PRO A 8 -3.11 12.30 -6.49
C PRO A 8 -2.97 11.12 -7.45
N VAL A 9 -3.99 10.27 -7.56
CA VAL A 9 -3.96 9.08 -8.44
C VAL A 9 -3.75 9.49 -9.91
N GLY A 10 -4.53 10.47 -10.39
CA GLY A 10 -4.39 10.99 -11.76
C GLY A 10 -3.05 11.69 -11.98
N ARG A 11 -2.57 12.44 -10.98
CA ARG A 11 -1.26 13.11 -11.02
C ARG A 11 -0.11 12.12 -11.16
N GLY A 12 -0.17 11.00 -10.46
CA GLY A 12 0.85 9.94 -10.53
C GLY A 12 0.95 9.33 -11.93
N ILE A 13 -0.19 9.08 -12.58
CA ILE A 13 -0.25 8.56 -13.95
C ILE A 13 0.29 9.60 -14.93
N PHE A 14 -0.13 10.87 -14.79
CA PHE A 14 0.25 11.94 -15.70
C PHE A 14 1.76 12.23 -15.71
N ASN A 15 2.41 12.18 -14.54
CA ASN A 15 3.83 12.49 -14.38
C ASN A 15 4.74 11.24 -14.30
N TYR A 16 4.25 10.06 -14.70
CA TYR A 16 5.02 8.82 -14.57
C TYR A 16 6.38 8.88 -15.26
N GLY A 17 7.45 8.54 -14.52
CA GLY A 17 8.82 8.44 -15.05
C GLY A 17 9.46 9.75 -15.53
N THR A 18 8.95 10.90 -15.11
CA THR A 18 9.40 12.23 -15.58
C THR A 18 10.55 12.84 -14.77
N ALA A 19 10.83 12.33 -13.57
CA ALA A 19 11.75 12.95 -12.62
C ALA A 19 13.00 12.10 -12.33
N TYR A 20 14.13 12.80 -12.18
CA TYR A 20 15.39 12.25 -11.70
C TYR A 20 15.73 12.92 -10.36
N PRO A 21 15.57 12.24 -9.22
CA PRO A 21 15.77 12.86 -7.91
C PRO A 21 17.23 13.19 -7.68
N VAL A 22 17.52 14.22 -6.89
CA VAL A 22 18.89 14.58 -6.52
C VAL A 22 19.28 13.84 -5.24
N SER A 23 20.32 13.01 -5.28
CA SER A 23 20.71 12.12 -4.17
C SER A 23 21.04 12.83 -2.85
N ASN A 24 21.44 14.11 -2.89
CA ASN A 24 21.83 14.89 -1.70
C ASN A 24 20.68 15.65 -1.03
N LYS A 25 19.42 15.44 -1.44
CA LYS A 25 18.25 16.10 -0.84
C LYS A 25 17.14 15.10 -0.58
N LYS A 26 16.37 15.35 0.47
CA LYS A 26 15.12 14.61 0.71
C LYS A 26 14.18 14.82 -0.47
N TYR A 27 13.54 13.75 -0.90
CA TYR A 27 12.60 13.74 -2.00
C TYR A 27 11.34 14.51 -1.60
N PRO A 28 10.97 15.57 -2.32
CA PRO A 28 9.82 16.38 -1.95
C PRO A 28 8.53 15.65 -2.32
N ILE A 29 7.66 15.44 -1.32
CA ILE A 29 6.28 15.02 -1.54
C ILE A 29 5.40 16.28 -1.41
N PRO A 30 4.63 16.64 -2.45
CA PRO A 30 3.96 17.94 -2.54
C PRO A 30 2.87 18.15 -1.49
N GLY A 31 2.31 17.09 -0.90
CA GLY A 31 1.25 17.16 0.09
C GLY A 31 -0.10 17.55 -0.52
N ILE A 32 -1.17 17.35 0.25
CA ILE A 32 -2.53 17.73 -0.13
C ILE A 32 -2.99 18.86 0.75
N ASP A 33 -3.21 20.02 0.14
CA ASP A 33 -3.85 21.16 0.80
C ASP A 33 -5.36 21.15 0.49
N ILE A 34 -6.20 21.23 1.54
CA ILE A 34 -7.65 21.33 1.41
C ILE A 34 -8.19 22.69 1.86
N THR A 35 -7.35 23.71 1.91
CA THR A 35 -7.80 25.07 2.18
C THR A 35 -8.79 25.58 1.11
N VAL A 36 -9.79 26.33 1.58
CA VAL A 36 -10.78 26.99 0.73
C VAL A 36 -10.53 28.48 0.74
N ARG A 37 -10.43 29.07 -0.46
CA ARG A 37 -10.35 30.51 -0.63
C ARG A 37 -11.75 31.07 -0.90
N ILE A 38 -12.26 31.89 0.02
CA ILE A 38 -13.58 32.52 -0.10
C ILE A 38 -13.44 33.90 -0.74
N PHE A 39 -14.17 34.11 -1.83
CA PHE A 39 -14.29 35.41 -2.50
C PHE A 39 -15.57 36.13 -2.05
N PRO A 40 -15.59 37.48 -1.99
CA PRO A 40 -14.55 38.43 -2.45
C PRO A 40 -13.46 38.77 -1.42
N LEU A 41 -13.60 38.32 -0.17
CA LEU A 41 -12.71 38.68 0.95
C LEU A 41 -11.29 38.10 0.84
N ASN A 42 -11.08 37.14 -0.06
CA ASN A 42 -9.81 36.44 -0.27
C ASN A 42 -9.26 35.74 0.99
N THR A 43 -10.13 35.43 1.94
CA THR A 43 -9.79 34.70 3.17
C THR A 43 -9.56 33.24 2.84
N ILE A 44 -8.47 32.67 3.35
CA ILE A 44 -8.17 31.25 3.29
C ILE A 44 -8.68 30.63 4.58
N LEU A 45 -9.56 29.65 4.47
CA LEU A 45 -10.06 28.88 5.61
C LEU A 45 -9.63 27.43 5.47
N ASP A 46 -9.15 26.85 6.55
CA ASP A 46 -8.95 25.41 6.66
C ASP A 46 -10.29 24.70 6.89
N ILE A 47 -10.39 23.42 6.50
CA ILE A 47 -11.60 22.61 6.68
C ILE A 47 -11.99 22.52 8.15
N ASN A 48 -11.02 22.38 9.06
CA ASN A 48 -11.27 22.29 10.48
C ASN A 48 -11.92 23.59 11.01
N GLN A 49 -11.40 24.74 10.58
CA GLN A 49 -11.94 26.06 10.92
C GLN A 49 -13.32 26.30 10.29
N LEU A 50 -13.57 25.77 9.09
CA LEU A 50 -14.87 25.84 8.43
C LEU A 50 -15.95 25.05 9.18
N ILE A 51 -15.60 23.90 9.77
CA ILE A 51 -16.53 23.07 10.55
C ILE A 51 -16.77 23.69 11.93
N GLU A 52 -15.75 24.23 12.58
CA GLU A 52 -15.90 25.01 13.81
C GLU A 52 -16.82 26.22 13.62
N SER A 53 -16.74 26.89 12.46
CA SER A 53 -17.61 28.02 12.13
C SER A 53 -19.04 27.64 11.71
N ASN A 54 -19.32 26.37 11.38
CA ASN A 54 -20.62 25.91 10.89
C ASN A 54 -21.05 24.59 11.58
N PRO A 55 -21.80 24.66 12.69
CA PRO A 55 -22.21 23.47 13.45
C PRO A 55 -23.21 22.54 12.73
N ASN A 56 -23.69 22.93 11.54
CA ASN A 56 -24.55 22.10 10.69
C ASN A 56 -23.75 21.14 9.77
N LEU A 57 -22.42 21.27 9.70
CA LEU A 57 -21.57 20.37 8.91
C LEU A 57 -21.20 19.13 9.72
N PRO A 58 -21.19 17.93 9.10
CA PRO A 58 -20.69 16.74 9.76
C PRO A 58 -19.21 16.89 10.13
N PRO A 59 -18.76 16.31 11.26
CA PRO A 59 -17.37 16.35 11.67
C PRO A 59 -16.48 15.65 10.64
N VAL A 60 -15.24 16.12 10.49
CA VAL A 60 -14.25 15.44 9.64
C VAL A 60 -13.94 14.07 10.25
N PRO A 61 -14.02 12.97 9.47
CA PRO A 61 -13.50 11.70 9.92
C PRO A 61 -12.00 11.83 10.25
N PRO A 62 -11.52 11.30 11.40
CA PRO A 62 -10.11 11.42 11.78
C PRO A 62 -9.16 10.81 10.74
N ASP A 63 -9.64 9.79 10.02
CA ASP A 63 -8.85 9.02 9.05
C ASP A 63 -9.01 9.53 7.60
N LEU A 64 -9.65 10.69 7.41
CA LEU A 64 -9.96 11.22 6.06
C LEU A 64 -8.71 11.35 5.17
N MET A 65 -7.58 11.70 5.77
CA MET A 65 -6.31 11.94 5.06
C MET A 65 -5.45 10.70 4.87
N GLU A 66 -5.79 9.56 5.51
CA GLU A 66 -4.93 8.38 5.51
C GLU A 66 -4.61 7.87 4.08
N TRP A 67 -5.65 7.60 3.29
CA TRP A 67 -5.52 7.15 1.91
C TRP A 67 -5.11 8.25 0.93
N PRO A 68 -5.64 9.49 1.00
CA PRO A 68 -5.17 10.58 0.16
C PRO A 68 -3.66 10.84 0.30
N ASP A 69 -3.13 10.91 1.52
CA ASP A 69 -1.69 11.06 1.75
C ASP A 69 -0.89 9.89 1.21
N PHE A 70 -1.40 8.66 1.39
CA PHE A 70 -0.80 7.48 0.79
C PHE A 70 -0.73 7.59 -0.74
N HIS A 71 -1.82 7.96 -1.40
CA HIS A 71 -1.84 8.15 -2.85
C HIS A 71 -0.97 9.34 -3.30
N ASP A 72 -0.83 10.39 -2.50
CA ASP A 72 0.08 11.51 -2.76
C ASP A 72 1.54 11.05 -2.79
N GLY A 73 1.92 10.22 -1.82
CA GLY A 73 3.20 9.53 -1.76
C GLY A 73 3.46 8.62 -2.95
N VAL A 74 2.48 7.79 -3.32
CA VAL A 74 2.57 6.92 -4.52
C VAL A 74 2.78 7.78 -5.76
N ALA A 75 1.98 8.83 -5.92
CA ALA A 75 2.04 9.73 -7.06
C ALA A 75 3.35 10.51 -7.13
N ALA A 76 3.98 10.80 -6.00
CA ALA A 76 5.31 11.40 -5.97
C ALA A 76 6.38 10.36 -6.37
N GLY A 77 6.31 9.14 -5.83
CA GLY A 77 7.29 8.08 -6.13
C GLY A 77 7.24 7.59 -7.58
N LEU A 78 6.05 7.50 -8.18
CA LEU A 78 5.88 7.07 -9.58
C LEU A 78 6.51 8.03 -10.60
N GLN A 79 6.78 9.28 -10.19
CA GLN A 79 7.48 10.25 -11.03
C GLN A 79 8.94 9.87 -11.24
N ILE A 80 9.54 9.13 -10.30
CA ILE A 80 10.94 8.71 -10.39
C ILE A 80 11.08 7.75 -11.57
N SER A 81 11.97 8.08 -12.51
CA SER A 81 12.25 7.22 -13.66
C SER A 81 12.72 5.83 -13.24
N THR A 82 12.27 4.80 -13.97
CA THR A 82 12.75 3.41 -13.81
C THR A 82 14.22 3.26 -14.15
N ASP A 83 14.75 4.13 -15.01
CA ASP A 83 16.15 4.09 -15.46
C ASP A 83 17.11 4.76 -14.46
N TYR A 84 16.58 5.41 -13.43
CA TYR A 84 17.38 6.08 -12.43
C TYR A 84 18.01 5.07 -11.45
N ASN A 85 19.30 4.83 -11.60
CA ASN A 85 19.98 3.76 -10.86
C ASN A 85 20.39 4.11 -9.43
N ASP A 86 20.41 5.39 -9.07
CA ASP A 86 20.91 5.85 -7.76
C ASP A 86 19.86 5.77 -6.63
N VAL A 87 18.69 5.19 -6.90
CA VAL A 87 17.77 4.76 -5.82
C VAL A 87 18.27 3.43 -5.30
N ASP A 88 19.12 3.50 -4.27
CA ASP A 88 19.62 2.36 -3.53
C ASP A 88 18.99 2.27 -2.14
N SER A 89 19.36 1.24 -1.38
CA SER A 89 18.93 1.06 0.01
C SER A 89 19.22 2.27 0.90
N SER A 90 20.35 2.95 0.64
CA SER A 90 20.81 4.10 1.41
C SER A 90 19.92 5.32 1.15
N TRP A 91 19.55 5.55 -0.11
CA TRP A 91 18.65 6.62 -0.52
C TRP A 91 17.25 6.43 0.08
N ILE A 92 16.73 5.20 0.07
CA ILE A 92 15.42 4.90 0.68
C ILE A 92 15.45 5.20 2.19
N LEU A 93 16.52 4.79 2.88
CA LEU A 93 16.68 5.04 4.31
C LEU A 93 16.90 6.53 4.62
N TYR A 94 17.62 7.26 3.76
CA TYR A 94 17.83 8.70 3.89
C TYR A 94 16.52 9.50 3.79
N ASN A 95 15.59 9.01 2.97
CA ASN A 95 14.26 9.60 2.81
C ASN A 95 13.26 9.18 3.89
N ARG A 96 13.64 8.26 4.78
CA ARG A 96 12.80 7.84 5.90
C ARG A 96 12.50 9.04 6.81
N PRO A 97 11.21 9.36 7.07
CA PRO A 97 10.86 10.36 8.07
C PRO A 97 11.17 9.85 9.48
N GLU A 98 11.32 10.76 10.45
CA GLU A 98 11.53 10.40 11.86
C GLU A 98 10.33 9.64 12.43
N GLU A 99 9.12 10.07 12.07
CA GLU A 99 7.86 9.38 12.31
C GLU A 99 7.30 8.86 10.99
N LEU A 100 6.92 7.58 10.94
CA LEU A 100 6.31 7.01 9.74
C LEU A 100 5.01 7.72 9.43
N ASN A 101 4.90 8.19 8.19
CA ASN A 101 3.71 8.84 7.68
C ASN A 101 3.15 8.08 6.46
N ASN A 102 1.88 8.35 6.14
CA ASN A 102 1.18 7.70 5.03
C ASN A 102 1.82 8.03 3.67
N GLN A 103 2.36 9.23 3.53
CA GLN A 103 3.06 9.68 2.33
C GLN A 103 4.31 8.84 2.04
N HIS A 104 5.15 8.56 3.04
CA HIS A 104 6.32 7.70 2.88
C HIS A 104 5.92 6.26 2.60
N ALA A 105 4.84 5.77 3.22
CA ALA A 105 4.29 4.46 2.90
C ALA A 105 3.89 4.33 1.42
N GLY A 106 3.27 5.37 0.86
CA GLY A 106 2.95 5.45 -0.57
C GLY A 106 4.20 5.50 -1.46
N LEU A 107 5.21 6.26 -1.05
CA LEU A 107 6.51 6.32 -1.74
C LEU A 107 7.13 4.92 -1.85
N LEU A 108 7.13 4.14 -0.76
CA LEU A 108 7.65 2.77 -0.75
C LEU A 108 6.94 1.86 -1.77
N LEU A 109 5.60 1.95 -1.86
CA LEU A 109 4.84 1.20 -2.85
C LEU A 109 5.25 1.58 -4.27
N ALA A 110 5.35 2.88 -4.56
CA ALA A 110 5.75 3.36 -5.88
C ALA A 110 7.17 2.93 -6.28
N LEU A 111 8.11 2.92 -5.33
CA LEU A 111 9.46 2.39 -5.57
C LEU A 111 9.44 0.88 -5.87
N GLY A 112 8.52 0.15 -5.26
CA GLY A 112 8.25 -1.26 -5.60
C GLY A 112 7.72 -1.42 -7.02
N LEU A 113 6.73 -0.63 -7.40
CA LEU A 113 6.14 -0.61 -8.75
C LEU A 113 7.18 -0.25 -9.83
N ASN A 114 8.10 0.67 -9.54
CA ASN A 114 9.19 1.06 -10.44
C ASN A 114 10.35 0.05 -10.45
N GLY A 115 10.31 -1.01 -9.62
CA GLY A 115 11.35 -2.04 -9.54
C GLY A 115 12.58 -1.64 -8.72
N HIS A 116 12.65 -0.41 -8.19
CA HIS A 116 13.77 0.08 -7.38
C HIS A 116 13.88 -0.65 -6.03
N LEU A 117 12.75 -1.13 -5.50
CA LEU A 117 12.72 -1.82 -4.21
C LEU A 117 13.41 -3.19 -4.22
N LYS A 118 13.70 -3.76 -5.39
CA LYS A 118 14.49 -5.00 -5.51
C LYS A 118 15.95 -4.82 -5.04
N LYS A 119 16.46 -3.58 -5.08
CA LYS A 119 17.80 -3.21 -4.59
C LYS A 119 17.82 -2.99 -3.06
N MET A 120 16.67 -3.11 -2.39
CA MET A 120 16.56 -2.91 -0.96
C MET A 120 17.09 -4.12 -0.18
N VAL A 121 17.99 -3.88 0.78
CA VAL A 121 18.47 -4.91 1.70
C VAL A 121 17.32 -5.38 2.59
N THR A 122 17.13 -6.70 2.70
CA THR A 122 16.04 -7.33 3.46
C THR A 122 15.92 -6.83 4.90
N TRP A 123 17.05 -6.52 5.55
CA TRP A 123 17.08 -5.94 6.90
C TRP A 123 16.33 -4.60 7.01
N ASN A 124 16.46 -3.73 6.01
CA ASN A 124 15.79 -2.43 6.03
C ASN A 124 14.26 -2.61 5.98
N SER A 125 13.78 -3.60 5.25
CA SER A 125 12.35 -3.96 5.23
C SER A 125 11.86 -4.37 6.62
N PHE A 126 12.65 -5.10 7.41
CA PHE A 126 12.29 -5.46 8.79
C PHE A 126 12.21 -4.25 9.73
N ILE A 127 13.08 -3.26 9.56
CA ILE A 127 13.03 -2.02 10.36
C ILE A 127 11.67 -1.34 10.18
N TYR A 128 11.20 -1.20 8.93
CA TYR A 128 9.89 -0.59 8.65
C TYR A 128 8.71 -1.38 9.21
N LEU A 129 8.76 -2.72 9.21
CA LEU A 129 7.68 -3.56 9.71
C LEU A 129 7.61 -3.60 11.25
N THR A 130 8.69 -3.26 11.95
CA THR A 130 8.74 -3.28 13.42
C THR A 130 7.90 -2.17 14.05
N GLU A 131 7.72 -1.04 13.36
CA GLU A 131 7.01 0.14 13.86
C GLU A 131 5.48 0.03 13.81
N LYS A 132 4.94 -1.10 13.35
CA LYS A 132 3.50 -1.44 13.33
C LYS A 132 2.58 -0.42 12.64
N HIS A 133 3.13 0.43 11.77
CA HIS A 133 2.34 1.35 10.96
C HIS A 133 1.67 0.60 9.80
N VAL A 134 0.33 0.66 9.74
CA VAL A 134 -0.49 -0.16 8.83
C VAL A 134 -0.21 0.18 7.37
N MET A 135 -0.25 1.47 7.03
CA MET A 135 -0.01 1.93 5.65
C MET A 135 1.40 1.59 5.17
N THR A 136 2.41 1.73 6.03
CA THR A 136 3.80 1.35 5.69
C THR A 136 3.89 -0.14 5.40
N SER A 137 3.21 -0.97 6.20
CA SER A 137 3.16 -2.41 5.98
C SER A 137 2.51 -2.74 4.64
N ILE A 138 1.38 -2.12 4.31
CA ILE A 138 0.69 -2.29 3.02
C ILE A 138 1.62 -1.91 1.86
N GLY A 139 2.18 -0.69 1.89
CA GLY A 139 2.99 -0.17 0.80
C GLY A 139 4.29 -0.95 0.60
N LEU A 140 4.96 -1.33 1.67
CA LEU A 140 6.20 -2.09 1.62
C LEU A 140 5.98 -3.54 1.18
N LEU A 141 5.02 -4.26 1.76
CA LEU A 141 4.80 -5.67 1.45
C LEU A 141 4.30 -5.85 0.02
N LEU A 142 3.35 -5.03 -0.41
CA LEU A 142 2.87 -5.05 -1.80
C LEU A 142 3.96 -4.58 -2.77
N GLY A 143 4.72 -3.53 -2.41
CA GLY A 143 5.83 -3.04 -3.23
C GLY A 143 6.93 -4.09 -3.42
N LEU A 144 7.31 -4.82 -2.36
CA LEU A 144 8.32 -5.88 -2.43
C LEU A 144 7.84 -7.07 -3.26
N ALA A 145 6.54 -7.40 -3.18
CA ALA A 145 5.94 -8.46 -3.97
C ALA A 145 5.96 -8.12 -5.47
N VAL A 146 5.54 -6.89 -5.84
CA VAL A 146 5.52 -6.47 -7.25
C VAL A 146 6.93 -6.33 -7.82
N ALA A 147 7.89 -5.83 -7.04
CA ALA A 147 9.30 -5.76 -7.46
C ALA A 147 9.91 -7.14 -7.78
N ASN A 148 9.31 -8.21 -7.25
CA ASN A 148 9.72 -9.61 -7.45
C ASN A 148 8.64 -10.43 -8.19
N ILE A 149 7.91 -9.79 -9.10
CA ILE A 149 6.87 -10.45 -9.90
C ILE A 149 7.40 -11.72 -10.59
N GLY A 150 6.72 -12.85 -10.39
CA GLY A 150 7.03 -14.14 -11.02
C GLY A 150 8.35 -14.80 -10.60
N THR A 151 9.09 -14.27 -9.62
CA THR A 151 10.38 -14.87 -9.21
C THR A 151 10.23 -16.03 -8.23
N MET A 152 9.08 -16.16 -7.58
CA MET A 152 8.84 -17.13 -6.49
C MET A 152 9.90 -17.04 -5.36
N ASP A 153 10.41 -15.84 -5.06
CA ASP A 153 11.42 -15.63 -4.03
C ASP A 153 10.94 -16.14 -2.66
N VAL A 154 11.70 -17.07 -2.08
CA VAL A 154 11.41 -17.70 -0.79
C VAL A 154 11.45 -16.68 0.36
N VAL A 155 12.32 -15.68 0.30
CA VAL A 155 12.46 -14.65 1.36
C VAL A 155 11.21 -13.78 1.39
N ILE A 156 10.77 -13.30 0.22
CA ILE A 156 9.56 -12.47 0.10
C ILE A 156 8.30 -13.30 0.38
N THR A 157 8.24 -14.55 -0.11
CA THR A 157 7.15 -15.48 0.22
C THR A 157 7.03 -15.67 1.73
N ARG A 158 8.17 -15.90 2.42
CA ARG A 158 8.19 -16.05 3.86
C ARG A 158 7.71 -14.78 4.55
N LEU A 159 8.20 -13.62 4.11
CA LEU A 159 7.79 -12.32 4.64
C LEU A 159 6.28 -12.12 4.54
N LEU A 160 5.68 -12.35 3.36
CA LEU A 160 4.24 -12.21 3.15
C LEU A 160 3.42 -13.26 3.91
N SER A 161 3.93 -14.50 3.97
CA SER A 161 3.23 -15.62 4.59
C SER A 161 2.99 -15.45 6.09
N ILE A 162 3.84 -14.70 6.80
CA ILE A 162 3.64 -14.47 8.24
C ILE A 162 2.33 -13.70 8.50
N HIS A 163 1.85 -12.97 7.50
CA HIS A 163 0.66 -12.15 7.58
C HIS A 163 -0.62 -12.91 7.20
N ILE A 164 -0.51 -14.14 6.68
CA ILE A 164 -1.62 -14.95 6.19
C ILE A 164 -1.76 -16.20 7.08
N PRO A 165 -2.82 -16.30 7.91
CA PRO A 165 -2.99 -17.41 8.85
C PRO A 165 -2.93 -18.80 8.20
N ALA A 166 -3.50 -18.99 7.00
CA ALA A 166 -3.43 -20.29 6.31
C ALA A 166 -2.02 -20.76 5.90
N LEU A 167 -1.05 -19.85 5.82
CA LEU A 167 0.33 -20.19 5.48
C LEU A 167 1.20 -20.42 6.72
N LEU A 168 0.68 -20.12 7.92
CA LEU A 168 1.40 -20.33 9.16
C LEU A 168 1.36 -21.82 9.58
N PRO A 169 2.41 -22.32 10.24
CA PRO A 169 2.37 -23.63 10.88
C PRO A 169 1.19 -23.73 11.87
N PRO A 170 0.52 -24.89 11.99
CA PRO A 170 -0.69 -25.07 12.80
C PRO A 170 -0.53 -24.81 14.31
N GLN A 171 0.72 -24.66 14.79
CA GLN A 171 1.06 -24.34 16.19
C GLN A 171 1.36 -22.86 16.41
N SER A 172 1.26 -22.02 15.38
CA SER A 172 1.59 -20.60 15.46
C SER A 172 0.39 -19.81 15.97
N ALA A 173 0.63 -18.84 16.85
CA ALA A 173 -0.41 -17.90 17.27
C ALA A 173 -0.91 -17.10 16.07
N GLU A 174 -2.23 -16.93 15.95
CA GLU A 174 -2.80 -16.06 14.92
C GLU A 174 -2.29 -14.63 15.10
N PRO A 175 -1.69 -14.01 14.07
CA PRO A 175 -1.22 -12.66 14.18
C PRO A 175 -2.42 -11.71 14.28
N ASN A 176 -2.54 -11.01 15.40
CA ASN A 176 -3.49 -9.90 15.55
C ASN A 176 -3.04 -8.73 14.67
N MET A 177 -3.56 -8.68 13.44
CA MET A 177 -3.12 -7.71 12.44
C MET A 177 -4.29 -7.19 11.61
N PRO A 178 -4.23 -5.92 11.16
CA PRO A 178 -5.28 -5.34 10.36
C PRO A 178 -5.52 -6.12 9.07
N ILE A 179 -6.79 -6.29 8.76
CA ILE A 179 -7.28 -6.99 7.57
C ILE A 179 -6.76 -6.38 6.26
N ASN A 180 -6.58 -5.06 6.19
CA ASN A 180 -6.04 -4.37 5.01
C ASN A 180 -4.61 -4.82 4.67
N THR A 181 -3.77 -5.04 5.70
CA THR A 181 -2.42 -5.60 5.50
C THR A 181 -2.50 -7.03 4.98
N ARG A 182 -3.44 -7.84 5.50
CA ARG A 182 -3.64 -9.21 5.04
C ARG A 182 -4.07 -9.26 3.57
N ILE A 183 -5.00 -8.40 3.16
CA ILE A 183 -5.44 -8.24 1.77
C ILE A 183 -4.25 -7.90 0.87
N ALA A 184 -3.41 -6.94 1.27
CA ALA A 184 -2.21 -6.58 0.53
C ALA A 184 -1.23 -7.75 0.37
N CYS A 185 -1.04 -8.56 1.42
CA CYS A 185 -0.17 -9.74 1.37
C CYS A 185 -0.72 -10.85 0.45
N ILE A 186 -2.03 -11.07 0.45
CA ILE A 186 -2.69 -12.03 -0.44
C ILE A 186 -2.46 -11.62 -1.90
N MET A 187 -2.72 -10.35 -2.22
CA MET A 187 -2.41 -9.80 -3.55
C MET A 187 -0.92 -9.96 -3.90
N GLY A 188 -0.05 -9.72 -2.92
CA GLY A 188 1.40 -9.89 -3.09
C GLY A 188 1.81 -11.31 -3.44
N ILE A 189 1.23 -12.33 -2.80
CA ILE A 189 1.44 -13.74 -3.16
C ILE A 189 0.98 -13.99 -4.61
N GLY A 190 -0.16 -13.42 -5.02
CA GLY A 190 -0.65 -13.49 -6.40
C GLY A 190 0.38 -12.98 -7.42
N TRP A 191 0.98 -11.80 -7.18
CA TRP A 191 2.03 -11.24 -8.04
C TRP A 191 3.31 -12.07 -8.04
N LEU A 192 3.75 -12.55 -6.87
CA LEU A 192 4.99 -13.31 -6.74
C LEU A 192 4.95 -14.66 -7.47
N PHE A 193 3.77 -15.29 -7.50
CA PHE A 193 3.52 -16.60 -8.09
C PHE A 193 2.78 -16.54 -9.43
N ILE A 194 2.77 -15.37 -10.09
CA ILE A 194 2.04 -15.19 -11.36
C ILE A 194 2.45 -16.23 -12.41
N GLY A 195 1.46 -16.90 -13.00
CA GLY A 195 1.65 -17.92 -14.05
C GLY A 195 2.40 -19.20 -13.63
N SER A 196 2.73 -19.35 -12.34
CA SER A 196 3.51 -20.50 -11.83
C SER A 196 2.69 -21.79 -11.67
N CYS A 197 1.36 -21.69 -11.61
CA CYS A 197 0.45 -22.79 -11.26
C CYS A 197 0.87 -23.54 -9.97
N HIS A 198 1.44 -22.83 -8.99
CA HIS A 198 1.95 -23.46 -7.78
C HIS A 198 0.80 -24.02 -6.91
N ARG A 199 0.64 -25.34 -6.94
CA ARG A 199 -0.50 -26.08 -6.34
C ARG A 199 -0.84 -25.63 -4.91
N ARG A 200 0.14 -25.60 -4.00
CA ARG A 200 -0.10 -25.23 -2.59
C ARG A 200 -0.61 -23.79 -2.44
N MET A 201 -0.12 -22.86 -3.27
CA MET A 201 -0.55 -21.45 -3.17
C MET A 201 -1.97 -21.30 -3.73
N ALA A 202 -2.29 -22.00 -4.82
CA ALA A 202 -3.64 -22.04 -5.35
C ALA A 202 -4.65 -22.65 -4.35
N GLU A 203 -4.31 -23.79 -3.72
CA GLU A 203 -5.14 -24.42 -2.68
C GLU A 203 -5.38 -23.48 -1.49
N VAL A 204 -4.35 -22.76 -1.06
CA VAL A 204 -4.46 -21.80 0.03
C VAL A 204 -5.35 -20.61 -0.36
N MET A 205 -5.16 -20.03 -1.56
CA MET A 205 -6.02 -18.94 -2.02
C MET A 205 -7.48 -19.38 -2.14
N LEU A 206 -7.74 -20.61 -2.59
CA LEU A 206 -9.09 -21.18 -2.66
C LEU A 206 -9.72 -21.30 -1.27
N GLY A 207 -8.98 -21.85 -0.30
CA GLY A 207 -9.45 -21.93 1.09
C GLY A 207 -9.68 -20.55 1.73
N GLU A 208 -8.90 -19.54 1.35
CA GLU A 208 -9.12 -18.16 1.83
C GLU A 208 -10.37 -17.51 1.23
N ILE A 209 -10.83 -17.91 0.04
CA ILE A 209 -12.14 -17.49 -0.49
C ILE A 209 -13.27 -18.12 0.33
N GLU A 210 -13.14 -19.39 0.73
CA GLU A 210 -14.16 -20.14 1.48
C GLU A 210 -14.30 -19.64 2.92
N LYS A 211 -13.21 -19.37 3.63
CA LYS A 211 -13.25 -18.89 5.04
C LYS A 211 -14.00 -17.56 5.21
N VAL A 212 -13.97 -16.70 4.19
CA VAL A 212 -14.73 -15.44 4.23
C VAL A 212 -16.23 -15.73 4.34
N PHE A 213 -16.73 -16.73 3.60
CA PHE A 213 -18.13 -17.13 3.61
C PHE A 213 -18.60 -17.58 5.00
N GLU A 214 -17.72 -18.25 5.76
CA GLU A 214 -18.01 -18.67 7.14
C GLU A 214 -18.05 -17.47 8.11
N SER A 215 -17.09 -16.54 7.97
CA SER A 215 -16.98 -15.36 8.85
C SER A 215 -18.04 -14.27 8.59
N GLN A 216 -18.64 -14.24 7.40
CA GLN A 216 -19.74 -13.31 7.05
C GLN A 216 -20.99 -13.52 7.89
N ASN A 217 -21.15 -14.70 8.51
CA ASN A 217 -22.24 -14.94 9.45
C ASN A 217 -22.03 -14.28 10.82
N GLU A 218 -20.81 -13.79 11.14
CA GLU A 218 -20.46 -13.29 12.48
C GLU A 218 -19.95 -11.83 12.54
N LEU A 219 -19.56 -11.19 11.41
CA LEU A 219 -18.89 -9.88 11.44
C LEU A 219 -19.58 -8.76 10.65
N ASN A 220 -19.88 -7.66 11.36
CA ASN A 220 -20.58 -6.44 10.94
C ASN A 220 -19.90 -5.56 9.84
N ASN A 221 -18.94 -6.06 9.05
CA ASN A 221 -18.21 -5.26 8.05
C ASN A 221 -18.14 -5.94 6.68
N ASN A 222 -19.28 -6.05 6.00
CA ASN A 222 -19.44 -6.69 4.69
C ASN A 222 -18.42 -6.22 3.63
N ALA A 223 -18.13 -4.92 3.55
CA ALA A 223 -17.26 -4.36 2.51
C ALA A 223 -15.80 -4.84 2.60
N VAL A 224 -15.30 -5.05 3.81
CA VAL A 224 -13.91 -5.53 4.04
C VAL A 224 -13.81 -7.01 3.70
N SER A 225 -14.83 -7.77 4.07
CA SER A 225 -14.98 -9.19 3.74
C SER A 225 -15.05 -9.41 2.23
N GLU A 226 -15.83 -8.60 1.51
CA GLU A 226 -15.90 -8.61 0.05
C GLU A 226 -14.54 -8.30 -0.60
N SER A 227 -13.83 -7.27 -0.09
CA SER A 227 -12.50 -6.89 -0.58
C SER A 227 -11.48 -8.03 -0.41
N TYR A 228 -11.58 -8.78 0.69
CA TYR A 228 -10.74 -9.93 0.94
C TYR A 228 -10.99 -11.07 -0.04
N SER A 229 -12.26 -11.47 -0.19
CA SER A 229 -12.66 -12.55 -1.10
C SER A 229 -12.30 -12.23 -2.54
N LEU A 230 -12.57 -10.98 -2.98
CA LEU A 230 -12.19 -10.49 -4.29
C LEU A 230 -10.68 -10.58 -4.53
N THR A 231 -9.88 -10.16 -3.54
CA THR A 231 -8.42 -10.17 -3.66
C THR A 231 -7.85 -11.60 -3.66
N ALA A 232 -8.41 -12.51 -2.87
CA ALA A 232 -8.06 -13.93 -2.91
C ALA A 232 -8.38 -14.55 -4.27
N GLY A 233 -9.55 -14.21 -4.86
CA GLY A 233 -9.93 -14.60 -6.21
C GLY A 233 -8.97 -14.08 -7.28
N PHE A 234 -8.60 -12.79 -7.23
CA PHE A 234 -7.59 -12.23 -8.13
C PHE A 234 -6.24 -12.92 -7.99
N SER A 235 -5.80 -13.17 -6.75
CA SER A 235 -4.52 -13.82 -6.48
C SER A 235 -4.49 -15.25 -7.02
N LEU A 236 -5.59 -16.00 -6.84
CA LEU A 236 -5.76 -17.32 -7.43
C LEU A 236 -5.67 -17.27 -8.97
N GLY A 237 -6.38 -16.32 -9.59
CA GLY A 237 -6.36 -16.12 -11.04
C GLY A 237 -4.98 -15.72 -11.58
N LEU A 238 -4.22 -14.92 -10.84
CA LEU A 238 -2.84 -14.58 -11.20
C LEU A 238 -1.93 -15.81 -11.12
N ILE A 239 -2.08 -16.66 -10.09
CA ILE A 239 -1.27 -17.88 -9.94
C ILE A 239 -1.52 -18.87 -11.08
N THR A 240 -2.78 -19.01 -11.52
CA THR A 240 -3.18 -19.95 -12.59
C THR A 240 -3.23 -19.31 -13.99
N LEU A 241 -2.72 -18.09 -14.13
CA LEU A 241 -2.84 -17.28 -15.35
C LEU A 241 -2.31 -18.01 -16.59
N GLY A 242 -3.17 -18.23 -17.58
CA GLY A 242 -2.80 -18.77 -18.90
C GLY A 242 -2.46 -20.26 -18.93
N GLN A 243 -2.82 -21.03 -17.88
CA GLN A 243 -2.50 -22.46 -17.74
C GLN A 243 -3.71 -23.39 -18.03
N GLY A 244 -4.83 -22.82 -18.50
CA GLY A 244 -6.08 -23.51 -18.80
C GLY A 244 -6.59 -23.21 -20.21
#